data_AF-A0A970VYU7-F1
#
_entry.id   AF-A0A970VYU7-F1
#
_cell.length_a   1.000
_cell.length_b   1.000
_cell.length_c   1.000
_cell.angle_alpha   90.00
_cell.angle_beta   90.00
_cell.angle_gamma   90.00
#
_symmetry.space_group_name_H-M   'P 1'
#
loop_
_entity.id
_entity.type
_entity.pdbx_description
1 polymer ?
#
loop_
_entity_poly.entity_id
_entity_poly.type
_entity_poly.pdbx_seq_one_letter_code
_entity_poly.pdbx_strand_id
1 'polypeptide(L)'
;MANKKAAIRKRRKRPNILLIILTTISLVLAGSWSWQLIKIDQSMERQLSYLREQKRILIAQNEKLHKDIEKLNTPSYIEQLAREKLGLVRKGEILIAPKADE
;
A
#
# COMPACT_ATOMS: atom_id res chain seq x y z
N MET A 1 -29.67 -70.90 50.76
CA MET A 1 -29.91 -69.54 50.23
C MET A 1 -28.67 -69.12 49.42
N ALA A 2 -28.77 -69.09 48.09
CA ALA A 2 -27.62 -68.87 47.21
C ALA A 2 -27.48 -67.38 46.86
N ASN A 3 -26.37 -66.78 47.30
CA ASN A 3 -26.05 -65.37 47.10
C ASN A 3 -25.41 -65.17 45.71
N LYS A 4 -26.16 -64.65 44.73
CA LYS A 4 -25.64 -64.31 43.39
C LYS A 4 -25.08 -62.89 43.40
N LYS A 5 -23.76 -62.76 43.60
CA LYS A 5 -23.03 -61.52 43.25
C LYS A 5 -22.90 -61.43 41.74
N ALA A 6 -23.73 -60.60 41.11
CA ALA A 6 -23.64 -60.29 39.69
C ALA A 6 -22.41 -59.39 39.44
N ALA A 7 -21.37 -59.97 38.84
CA ALA A 7 -20.21 -59.21 38.38
C ALA A 7 -20.60 -58.36 37.16
N ILE A 8 -20.71 -57.03 37.34
CA ILE A 8 -20.94 -56.09 36.25
C ILE A 8 -19.65 -56.00 35.42
N ARG A 9 -19.62 -56.72 34.30
CA ARG A 9 -18.50 -56.74 33.37
C ARG A 9 -18.51 -55.43 32.56
N LYS A 10 -17.79 -54.41 33.02
CA LYS A 10 -17.63 -53.12 32.33
C LYS A 10 -16.95 -53.34 30.97
N ARG A 11 -17.74 -53.36 29.89
CA ARG A 11 -17.23 -53.49 28.51
C ARG A 11 -16.34 -52.29 28.21
N ARG A 12 -15.02 -52.49 28.18
CA ARG A 12 -14.08 -51.48 27.69
C ARG A 12 -14.36 -51.28 26.21
N LYS A 13 -14.99 -50.15 25.85
CA LYS A 13 -15.16 -49.76 24.45
C LYS A 13 -13.75 -49.55 23.89
N ARG A 14 -13.34 -50.39 22.94
CA ARG A 14 -12.10 -50.15 22.20
C ARG A 14 -12.27 -48.81 21.47
N PRO A 15 -11.30 -47.89 21.57
CA PRO A 15 -11.39 -46.65 20.81
C PRO A 15 -11.45 -47.02 19.34
N ASN A 16 -12.41 -46.43 18.63
CA ASN A 16 -12.58 -46.71 17.22
C ASN A 16 -11.41 -46.03 16.48
N ILE A 17 -10.37 -46.80 16.15
CA ILE A 17 -9.08 -46.27 15.62
C ILE A 17 -9.30 -45.41 14.37
N LEU A 18 -10.28 -45.77 13.54
CA LEU A 18 -10.73 -44.96 12.40
C LEU A 18 -11.17 -43.55 12.79
N LEU A 19 -11.85 -43.42 13.93
CA LEU A 19 -12.36 -42.15 14.45
C LEU A 19 -11.20 -41.28 14.99
N ILE A 20 -10.18 -41.90 15.58
CA ILE A 20 -8.94 -41.21 15.98
C ILE A 20 -8.16 -40.73 14.76
N ILE A 21 -8.02 -41.56 13.73
CA ILE A 21 -7.34 -41.18 12.49
C ILE A 21 -8.08 -40.00 11.83
N LEU A 22 -9.41 -40.09 11.72
CA LEU A 22 -10.23 -39.03 11.14
C LEU A 22 -10.09 -37.70 11.91
N THR A 23 -10.11 -37.73 13.25
CA THR A 23 -9.96 -36.50 14.06
C THR A 23 -8.56 -35.93 13.95
N THR A 24 -7.51 -36.77 13.90
CA THR A 24 -6.14 -36.28 13.68
C THR A 24 -5.95 -35.64 12.32
N ILE A 25 -6.50 -36.23 11.25
CA ILE A 25 -6.46 -35.64 9.90
C ILE A 25 -7.22 -34.31 9.88
N SER A 26 -8.40 -34.24 10.50
CA SER A 26 -9.19 -33.01 10.61
C SER A 26 -8.44 -31.90 11.36
N LEU A 27 -7.72 -32.22 12.45
CA LEU A 27 -6.91 -31.27 13.21
C LEU A 27 -5.71 -30.73 12.41
N VAL A 28 -5.04 -31.59 11.64
CA VAL A 28 -3.90 -31.19 10.78
C VAL A 28 -4.38 -30.27 9.65
N LEU A 29 -5.49 -30.59 9.01
CA LEU A 29 -6.08 -29.75 7.97
C LEU A 29 -6.55 -28.39 8.51
N ALA A 30 -7.19 -28.38 9.69
CA ALA A 30 -7.62 -27.15 10.34
C ALA A 30 -6.43 -26.26 10.75
N GLY A 31 -5.36 -26.85 11.32
CA GLY A 31 -4.15 -26.13 11.71
C GLY A 31 -3.41 -25.53 10.51
N SER A 32 -3.39 -26.22 9.37
CA SER A 32 -2.77 -25.73 8.13
C SER A 32 -3.49 -24.50 7.54
N TRP A 33 -4.82 -24.41 7.69
CA TRP A 33 -5.58 -23.25 7.21
C TRP A 33 -5.40 -22.00 8.07
N SER A 34 -5.24 -22.14 9.40
CA SER A 34 -5.06 -20.99 10.28
C SER A 34 -3.75 -20.21 10.04
N TRP A 35 -2.68 -20.89 9.61
CA TRP A 35 -1.39 -20.24 9.34
C TRP A 35 -1.35 -19.48 8.02
N GLN A 36 -2.21 -19.83 7.05
CA GLN A 36 -2.20 -19.22 5.73
C GLN A 36 -2.86 -17.82 5.75
N LEU A 37 -3.86 -17.61 6.61
CA LEU A 37 -4.56 -16.34 6.75
C LEU A 37 -3.66 -15.23 7.33
N ILE A 38 -2.89 -15.53 8.37
CA ILE A 38 -2.02 -14.54 9.04
C ILE A 38 -0.91 -14.01 8.12
N LYS A 39 -0.36 -14.88 7.24
CA LYS A 39 0.69 -14.47 6.28
C LYS A 39 0.16 -13.56 5.18
N ILE A 40 -1.09 -13.76 4.76
CA ILE A 40 -1.72 -12.95 3.71
C ILE A 40 -1.94 -11.53 4.24
N ASP A 41 -2.50 -11.37 5.42
CA ASP A 41 -2.82 -10.06 6.00
C ASP A 41 -1.58 -9.15 6.11
N GLN A 42 -0.46 -9.67 6.63
CA GLN A 42 0.76 -8.87 6.80
C GLN A 42 1.41 -8.43 5.48
N SER A 43 1.22 -9.18 4.40
CA SER A 43 1.75 -8.80 3.08
C SER A 43 0.87 -7.73 2.43
N MET A 44 -0.45 -7.86 2.58
CA MET A 44 -1.43 -6.93 2.04
C MET A 44 -1.38 -5.58 2.78
N GLU A 45 -1.20 -5.58 4.10
CA GLU A 45 -1.05 -4.34 4.88
C GLU A 45 0.22 -3.56 4.50
N ARG A 46 1.33 -4.26 4.26
CA ARG A 46 2.57 -3.65 3.77
C ARG A 46 2.41 -3.05 2.38
N GLN A 47 1.74 -3.76 1.48
CA GLN A 47 1.44 -3.23 0.14
C GLN A 47 0.50 -2.01 0.22
N LEU A 48 -0.55 -2.08 1.04
CA LEU A 48 -1.49 -0.98 1.25
C LEU A 48 -0.81 0.26 1.83
N SER A 49 0.05 0.10 2.84
CA SER A 49 0.79 1.22 3.43
C SER A 49 1.76 1.83 2.42
N TYR A 50 2.50 1.02 1.67
CA TYR A 50 3.38 1.49 0.60
C TYR A 50 2.61 2.26 -0.49
N LEU A 51 1.46 1.75 -0.94
CA LEU A 51 0.64 2.41 -1.95
C LEU A 51 0.04 3.72 -1.45
N ARG A 52 -0.40 3.76 -0.18
CA ARG A 52 -0.89 4.98 0.46
C ARG A 52 0.19 6.05 0.54
N GLU A 53 1.41 5.65 0.89
CA GLU A 53 2.54 6.57 0.96
C GLU A 53 2.88 7.15 -0.41
N GLN A 54 2.98 6.30 -1.44
CA GLN A 54 3.20 6.75 -2.81
C GLN A 54 2.11 7.72 -3.28
N LYS A 55 0.84 7.40 -3.02
CA LYS A 55 -0.29 8.27 -3.36
C LYS A 55 -0.14 9.65 -2.71
N ARG A 56 0.23 9.68 -1.42
CA ARG A 56 0.46 10.94 -0.70
C ARG A 56 1.57 11.78 -1.32
N ILE A 57 2.69 11.16 -1.67
CA ILE A 57 3.82 11.82 -2.32
C ILE A 57 3.40 12.39 -3.68
N LEU A 58 2.71 11.60 -4.50
CA LEU A 58 2.24 12.02 -5.81
C LEU A 58 1.26 13.20 -5.74
N ILE A 59 0.33 13.19 -4.78
CA ILE A 59 -0.60 14.31 -4.57
C ILE A 59 0.17 15.59 -4.22
N ALA A 60 1.12 15.51 -3.28
CA ALA A 60 1.93 16.66 -2.87
C ALA A 60 2.79 17.21 -4.03
N GLN A 61 3.36 16.32 -4.85
CA GLN A 61 4.10 16.72 -6.05
C GLN A 61 3.20 17.40 -7.08
N ASN A 62 1.99 16.86 -7.29
CA ASN A 62 1.03 17.43 -8.22
C ASN A 62 0.59 18.84 -7.79
N GLU A 63 0.24 19.02 -6.50
CA GLU A 63 -0.09 20.34 -5.96
C GLU A 63 1.06 21.35 -6.08
N LYS A 64 2.30 20.91 -5.87
CA LYS A 64 3.48 21.75 -6.06
C LYS A 64 3.63 22.18 -7.51
N LEU A 65 3.54 21.23 -8.44
CA LEU A 65 3.64 21.50 -9.88
C LEU A 65 2.54 22.47 -10.35
N HIS A 66 1.30 22.31 -9.87
CA HIS A 66 0.23 23.25 -10.17
C HIS A 66 0.56 24.67 -9.71
N LYS A 67 1.06 24.84 -8.49
CA LYS A 67 1.49 26.16 -7.98
C LYS A 67 2.64 26.75 -8.79
N ASP A 68 3.57 25.92 -9.24
CA ASP A 68 4.69 26.37 -10.08
C ASP A 68 4.17 26.82 -11.45
N ILE A 69 3.27 26.07 -12.09
CA ILE A 69 2.60 26.46 -13.34
C ILE A 69 1.85 27.79 -13.18
N GLU A 70 1.09 27.96 -12.10
CA GLU A 70 0.36 29.22 -11.83
C GLU A 70 1.31 30.42 -11.75
N LYS A 71 2.45 30.28 -11.06
CA LYS A 71 3.47 31.34 -10.98
C LYS A 71 4.08 31.66 -12.34
N LEU A 72 4.41 30.64 -13.12
CA LEU A 72 5.00 30.78 -14.45
C LEU A 72 4.02 31.42 -15.45
N ASN A 73 2.71 31.22 -15.26
CA ASN A 73 1.67 31.80 -16.11
C ASN A 73 1.26 33.22 -15.71
N THR A 74 1.95 33.86 -14.75
CA THR A 74 1.67 35.25 -14.42
C THR A 74 2.14 36.19 -15.54
N PRO A 75 1.39 37.27 -15.85
CA PRO A 75 1.79 38.24 -16.88
C PRO A 75 3.18 38.82 -16.66
N SER A 76 3.55 39.06 -15.40
CA SER A 76 4.87 39.56 -15.00
C SER A 76 5.99 38.58 -15.36
N TYR A 77 5.80 37.29 -15.09
CA TYR A 77 6.79 36.27 -15.42
C TYR A 77 6.89 36.05 -16.93
N ILE A 78 5.76 36.04 -17.63
CA ILE A 78 5.72 35.97 -19.10
C ILE A 78 6.45 37.15 -19.72
N GLU A 79 6.24 38.37 -19.21
CA GLU A 79 6.95 39.57 -19.66
C GLU A 79 8.46 39.47 -19.40
N GLN A 80 8.86 39.02 -18.21
CA GLN A 80 10.27 38.82 -17.88
C GLN A 80 10.91 37.81 -18.85
N LEU A 81 10.26 36.68 -19.09
CA LEU A 81 10.75 35.66 -20.02
C LEU A 81 10.83 36.20 -21.45
N ALA A 82 9.86 37.01 -21.88
CA ALA A 82 9.86 37.68 -23.17
C ALA A 82 11.01 38.70 -23.31
N ARG A 83 11.32 39.45 -22.25
CA ARG A 83 12.48 40.36 -22.20
C ARG A 83 13.79 39.58 -22.31
N GLU A 84 13.94 38.50 -21.54
CA GLU A 84 15.17 37.70 -21.49
C GLU A 84 15.42 36.88 -22.76
N LYS A 85 14.38 36.26 -23.33
CA LYS A 85 14.51 35.32 -24.46
C LYS A 85 14.34 35.98 -25.82
N LEU A 86 13.52 37.03 -25.91
CA LEU A 86 13.17 37.67 -27.18
C LEU A 86 13.68 39.11 -27.26
N GLY A 87 14.27 39.67 -26.20
CA GLY A 87 14.72 41.05 -26.17
C GLY A 87 13.58 42.06 -26.32
N LEU A 88 12.35 41.68 -25.99
CA LEU A 88 11.19 42.55 -26.10
C LEU A 88 11.22 43.63 -25.00
N VAL A 89 10.68 44.81 -25.28
CA VAL A 89 10.57 45.92 -24.32
C VAL A 89 9.16 46.49 -24.35
N ARG A 90 8.73 47.17 -23.28
CA ARG A 90 7.38 47.80 -23.28
C ARG A 90 7.34 48.94 -24.28
N LYS A 91 6.13 49.28 -24.71
CA LYS A 91 5.89 50.43 -25.58
C LYS A 91 6.37 51.71 -24.86
N GLY A 92 7.37 52.37 -25.44
CA GLY A 92 8.00 53.58 -24.88
C GLY A 92 9.34 53.35 -24.16
N GLU A 93 9.77 52.09 -24.00
CA GLU A 93 11.13 51.75 -23.54
C GLU A 93 12.09 51.60 -24.74
N ILE A 94 13.38 51.87 -24.54
CA ILE A 94 14.43 51.74 -25.55
C ILE A 94 15.40 50.65 -25.09
N LEU A 95 15.66 49.65 -25.94
CA LEU A 95 16.65 48.61 -25.68
C LEU A 95 18.07 49.17 -25.89
N ILE A 96 18.93 49.11 -24.86
CA ILE A 96 20.34 49.49 -24.96
C ILE A 96 21.17 48.21 -25.01
N ALA A 97 21.66 47.86 -26.19
CA ALA A 97 22.62 46.77 -26.37
C ALA A 97 24.05 47.30 -26.18
N PRO A 98 24.97 46.51 -25.57
CA PRO A 98 26.37 46.87 -25.51
C PRO A 98 26.94 47.00 -26.92
N LYS A 99 27.81 47.99 -27.13
CA LYS A 99 28.51 48.17 -28.41
C LYS A 99 29.37 46.92 -28.64
N ALA A 100 29.15 46.24 -29.77
CA ALA A 100 30.06 45.19 -30.18
C ALA A 100 31.41 45.86 -30.48
N ASP A 101 32.41 45.55 -29.67
CA ASP A 101 33.78 45.94 -29.93
C ASP A 101 34.30 45.07 -31.09
N GLU A 102 34.36 45.65 -32.30
CA GLU A 102 35.11 45.12 -33.44
C GLU A 102 36.59 45.55 -33.36
#